data_AF-A0A0F9V8P6-F1
#
_entry.id   AF-A0A0F9V8P6-F1
#
_cell.length_a   1.000
_cell.length_b   1.000
_cell.length_c   1.000
_cell.angle_alpha   90.00
_cell.angle_beta   90.00
_cell.angle_gamma   90.00
#
_symmetry.space_group_name_H-M   'P 1'
#
loop_
_entity.id
_entity.type
_entity.pdbx_description
1 polymer ?
#
loop_
_entity_poly.entity_id
_entity_poly.type
_entity_poly.pdbx_seq_one_letter_code
_entity_poly.pdbx_strand_id
1 'polypeptide(L)'
;MIQVGIRTGLFNPNEERFSRHMQIHLPYPTDDTRLLIQAAMQGLEHIYREGPAYAKASVMLLGLCQRDQYTPDLFAPTQAATSDRLMQTMDQINQRWGKNTLKPARVPVTPEWGMQRQLLSPCYTTRLDQLWTVRAGR
;
A
#
# COMPACT_ATOMS: atom_id res chain seq x y z
N MET A 1 -12.91 -1.36 -8.35
CA MET A 1 -12.88 0.07 -7.96
C MET A 1 -11.76 0.29 -6.95
N ILE A 2 -11.30 1.52 -6.79
CA ILE A 2 -10.28 1.88 -5.80
C ILE A 2 -10.79 3.05 -4.95
N GLN A 3 -10.72 2.91 -3.63
CA GLN A 3 -11.02 3.98 -2.70
C GLN A 3 -9.72 4.51 -2.10
N VAL A 4 -9.54 5.83 -2.18
CA VAL A 4 -8.41 6.55 -1.60
C VAL A 4 -8.94 7.38 -0.45
N GLY A 5 -8.22 7.43 0.66
CA GLY A 5 -8.60 8.23 1.82
C GLY A 5 -7.39 8.87 2.49
N ILE A 6 -7.60 10.05 3.06
CA ILE A 6 -6.61 10.78 3.86
C ILE A 6 -7.26 11.34 5.12
N ARG A 7 -6.49 11.38 6.21
CA ARG A 7 -6.94 11.98 7.48
C ARG A 7 -5.79 12.60 8.27
N THR A 8 -6.11 13.61 9.09
CA THR A 8 -5.20 14.21 10.06
C THR A 8 -5.12 13.38 11.35
N GLY A 9 -4.19 13.75 12.24
CA GLY A 9 -3.99 13.07 13.53
C GLY A 9 -5.17 13.25 14.47
N LEU A 10 -5.43 12.24 15.31
CA LEU A 10 -6.52 12.29 16.29
C LEU A 10 -6.09 12.92 17.64
N PHE A 11 -4.78 13.01 17.88
CA PHE A 11 -4.21 13.28 19.20
C PHE A 11 -3.71 14.72 19.40
N ASN A 12 -3.62 15.53 18.34
CA ASN A 12 -3.24 16.94 18.45
C ASN A 12 -4.51 17.81 18.48
N PRO A 13 -4.89 18.41 19.63
CA PRO A 13 -6.08 19.24 19.75
C PRO A 13 -5.96 20.58 19.01
N ASN A 14 -4.73 21.00 18.67
CA ASN A 14 -4.47 22.28 17.98
C ASN A 14 -4.53 22.15 16.45
N GLU A 15 -4.69 20.96 15.91
CA GLU A 15 -4.80 20.71 14.47
C GLU A 15 -6.26 20.55 14.03
N GLU A 16 -6.58 21.07 12.85
CA GLU A 16 -7.90 20.87 12.23
C GLU A 16 -8.12 19.38 11.96
N ARG A 17 -9.24 18.85 12.45
CA ARG A 17 -9.67 17.49 12.14
C ARG A 17 -10.17 17.45 10.71
N PHE A 18 -9.45 16.72 9.87
CA PHE A 18 -9.79 16.54 8.48
C PHE A 18 -9.76 15.07 8.12
N SER A 19 -10.78 14.61 7.41
CA SER A 19 -10.86 13.27 6.86
C SER A 19 -11.69 13.32 5.58
N ARG A 20 -11.12 12.81 4.48
CA ARG A 20 -11.83 12.67 3.21
C ARG A 20 -11.49 11.34 2.56
N HIS A 21 -12.44 10.82 1.79
CA HIS A 21 -12.25 9.65 0.96
C HIS A 21 -12.92 9.88 -0.39
N MET A 22 -12.40 9.23 -1.42
CA MET A 22 -12.95 9.26 -2.76
C MET A 22 -12.80 7.89 -3.40
N GLN A 23 -13.84 7.49 -4.13
CA GLN A 23 -13.84 6.27 -4.92
C GLN A 23 -13.59 6.62 -6.38
N ILE A 24 -12.68 5.88 -7.00
CA ILE A 24 -12.38 5.94 -8.43
C ILE A 24 -12.80 4.61 -9.05
N HIS A 25 -13.64 4.69 -10.07
CA HIS A 25 -14.01 3.55 -10.88
C HIS A 25 -12.89 3.25 -11.87
N LEU A 26 -12.48 1.99 -11.92
CA LEU A 26 -11.52 1.51 -12.91
C LEU A 26 -12.31 1.14 -14.18
N PRO A 27 -11.73 1.31 -15.38
CA PRO A 27 -12.42 1.03 -16.64
C PRO A 27 -12.80 -0.45 -16.79
N TYR A 28 -12.06 -1.34 -16.13
CA TYR A 28 -12.26 -2.78 -16.07
C TYR A 28 -11.55 -3.35 -14.82
N PRO A 29 -11.85 -4.59 -14.39
CA PRO A 29 -11.05 -5.28 -13.38
C PRO A 29 -9.61 -5.45 -13.86
N THR A 30 -8.65 -5.03 -13.05
CA THR A 30 -7.24 -4.92 -13.44
C THR A 30 -6.33 -5.26 -12.27
N ASP A 31 -5.21 -5.91 -12.57
CA ASP A 31 -4.07 -6.10 -11.69
C ASP A 31 -2.84 -5.30 -12.16
N ASP A 32 -3.00 -4.44 -13.17
CA ASP A 32 -1.93 -3.57 -13.64
C ASP A 32 -1.63 -2.52 -12.57
N THR A 33 -0.52 -2.74 -11.85
CA THR A 33 -0.08 -1.88 -10.75
C THR A 33 0.08 -0.42 -11.20
N ARG A 34 0.41 -0.17 -12.47
CA ARG A 34 0.58 1.19 -13.00
C ARG A 34 -0.76 1.91 -13.06
N LEU A 35 -1.80 1.24 -13.57
CA LEU A 35 -3.16 1.79 -13.65
C LEU A 35 -3.74 2.01 -12.25
N LEU A 36 -3.52 1.09 -11.32
CA LEU A 36 -3.94 1.22 -9.93
C LEU A 36 -3.27 2.41 -9.24
N ILE A 37 -1.97 2.62 -9.44
CA ILE A 37 -1.25 3.77 -8.88
C ILE A 37 -1.76 5.08 -9.49
N GLN A 38 -1.97 5.13 -10.81
CA GLN A 38 -2.51 6.31 -11.46
C GLN A 38 -3.89 6.69 -10.92
N ALA A 39 -4.80 5.72 -10.81
CA ALA A 39 -6.13 5.95 -10.24
C ALA A 39 -6.07 6.38 -8.77
N ALA A 40 -5.16 5.79 -7.97
CA ALA A 40 -4.96 6.19 -6.58
C ALA A 40 -4.46 7.64 -6.45
N MET A 41 -3.49 8.03 -7.28
CA MET A 41 -2.95 9.39 -7.30
C MET A 41 -4.00 10.40 -7.74
N GLN A 42 -4.79 10.07 -8.78
CA GLN A 42 -5.90 10.91 -9.22
C GLN A 42 -6.91 11.12 -8.08
N GLY A 43 -7.33 10.05 -7.39
CA GLY A 43 -8.23 10.18 -6.24
C GLY A 43 -7.64 11.02 -5.11
N LEU A 44 -6.33 10.86 -4.84
CA LEU A 44 -5.62 11.65 -3.84
C LEU A 44 -5.60 13.14 -4.18
N GLU A 45 -5.30 13.51 -5.43
CA GLU A 45 -5.24 14.89 -5.89
C GLU A 45 -6.57 15.63 -5.67
N HIS A 46 -7.70 14.95 -5.76
CA HIS A 46 -9.04 15.55 -5.56
C HIS A 46 -9.39 15.76 -4.08
N ILE A 47 -8.90 14.90 -3.18
CA ILE A 47 -9.21 14.98 -1.74
C ILE A 47 -8.16 15.74 -0.94
N TYR A 48 -6.96 15.90 -1.51
CA TYR A 48 -5.86 16.64 -0.91
C TYR A 48 -6.16 18.13 -0.80
N ARG A 49 -5.77 18.72 0.32
CA ARG A 49 -5.82 20.15 0.58
C ARG A 49 -4.49 20.56 1.17
N GLU A 50 -3.95 21.68 0.72
CA GLU A 50 -2.75 22.27 1.33
C GLU A 50 -3.08 22.82 2.73
N GLY A 51 -2.16 22.63 3.68
CA GLY A 51 -2.27 23.12 5.06
C GLY A 51 -2.36 22.02 6.13
N PRO A 52 -3.34 21.10 6.07
CA PRO A 52 -3.48 20.04 7.08
C PRO A 52 -2.27 19.09 7.14
N ALA A 53 -1.83 18.78 8.37
CA ALA A 53 -0.82 17.76 8.62
C ALA A 53 -1.45 16.35 8.57
N TYR A 54 -1.45 15.74 7.39
CA TYR A 54 -2.01 14.41 7.20
C TYR A 54 -1.20 13.35 7.97
N ALA A 55 -1.89 12.58 8.81
CA ALA A 55 -1.28 11.52 9.61
C ALA A 55 -1.46 10.12 9.00
N LYS A 56 -2.43 9.94 8.09
CA LYS A 56 -2.68 8.67 7.43
C LYS A 56 -3.24 8.87 6.03
N ALA A 57 -2.71 8.08 5.08
CA ALA A 57 -3.31 7.80 3.80
C ALA A 57 -3.71 6.31 3.71
N SER A 58 -4.75 6.00 2.95
CA SER A 58 -5.22 4.63 2.75
C SER A 58 -5.66 4.42 1.31
N VAL A 59 -5.37 3.24 0.78
CA VAL A 59 -5.88 2.74 -0.50
C VAL A 59 -6.61 1.43 -0.23
N MET A 60 -7.83 1.31 -0.73
CA MET A 60 -8.67 0.13 -0.58
C MET A 60 -9.17 -0.31 -1.96
N LEU A 61 -8.91 -1.57 -2.30
CA LEU A 61 -9.42 -2.17 -3.52
C LEU A 61 -10.79 -2.81 -3.24
N LEU A 62 -11.75 -2.54 -4.11
CA LEU A 62 -13.14 -2.98 -3.99
C LEU A 62 -13.55 -3.75 -5.24
N GLY A 63 -14.39 -4.77 -5.07
CA GLY A 63 -14.87 -5.61 -6.17
C GLY A 63 -13.77 -6.51 -6.75
N LEU A 64 -12.94 -7.09 -5.88
CA LEU A 64 -11.93 -8.06 -6.28
C LEU A 64 -12.62 -9.32 -6.82
N CYS A 65 -12.12 -9.84 -7.94
CA CYS A 65 -12.55 -11.09 -8.55
C CYS A 65 -11.34 -11.85 -9.08
N GLN A 66 -11.48 -13.16 -9.25
CA GLN A 66 -10.49 -13.96 -9.95
C GLN A 66 -10.60 -13.72 -11.46
N ARG A 67 -9.49 -13.89 -12.18
CA ARG A 67 -9.44 -13.67 -13.64
C ARG A 67 -10.41 -14.56 -14.42
N ASP A 68 -10.71 -15.75 -13.92
CA ASP A 68 -11.64 -16.73 -14.53
C ASP A 68 -13.11 -16.51 -14.15
N GLN A 69 -13.39 -15.64 -13.18
CA GLN A 69 -14.75 -15.35 -12.67
C GLN A 69 -15.33 -14.06 -13.25
N TYR A 70 -14.63 -13.41 -14.16
CA TYR A 70 -15.07 -12.19 -14.81
C TYR A 70 -15.39 -12.44 -16.28
N THR A 71 -16.66 -12.29 -16.64
CA THR A 71 -17.10 -12.27 -18.04
C THR A 71 -17.01 -10.84 -18.56
N PRO A 72 -16.14 -10.56 -19.55
CA PRO A 72 -16.06 -9.23 -20.14
C PRO A 72 -17.32 -8.92 -20.95
N ASP A 73 -17.68 -7.64 -20.98
CA ASP A 73 -18.64 -7.12 -21.95
C ASP A 73 -17.98 -7.08 -23.33
N LEU A 74 -18.73 -7.43 -24.38
CA LEU A 74 -18.28 -7.49 -25.77
C LEU A 74 -17.69 -6.16 -26.27
N PHE A 75 -18.18 -5.03 -25.76
CA PHE A 75 -17.79 -3.69 -26.19
C PHE A 75 -16.99 -2.92 -25.14
N ALA A 76 -16.88 -3.44 -23.91
CA ALA A 76 -16.10 -2.77 -22.89
C ALA A 76 -14.59 -2.89 -23.17
N PRO A 77 -13.80 -1.85 -22.84
CA PRO A 77 -12.35 -1.97 -22.87
C PRO A 77 -11.91 -3.06 -21.87
N THR A 78 -10.89 -3.82 -22.26
CA THR A 78 -10.26 -4.84 -21.42
C THR A 78 -8.77 -4.53 -21.24
N GLN A 79 -8.16 -5.18 -20.26
CA GLN A 79 -6.72 -5.06 -20.04
C GLN A 79 -5.95 -5.57 -21.27
N ALA A 80 -4.95 -4.81 -21.70
CA ALA A 80 -4.11 -5.22 -22.82
C ALA A 80 -3.26 -6.45 -22.45
N ALA A 81 -3.13 -7.40 -23.37
CA ALA A 81 -2.28 -8.59 -23.19
C ALA A 81 -0.78 -8.26 -22.98
N THR A 82 -0.33 -7.06 -23.34
CA THR A 82 1.00 -6.55 -23.00
C THR A 82 1.13 -6.22 -21.52
N SER A 83 0.09 -5.62 -20.91
CA SER A 83 0.03 -5.38 -19.46
C SER A 83 0.04 -6.68 -18.67
N ASP A 84 -0.72 -7.69 -19.12
CA ASP A 84 -0.73 -9.02 -18.48
C ASP A 84 0.66 -9.64 -18.44
N ARG A 85 1.34 -9.69 -19.60
CA ARG A 85 2.71 -10.22 -19.68
C ARG A 85 3.68 -9.44 -18.82
N LEU A 86 3.53 -8.12 -18.74
CA LEU A 86 4.37 -7.28 -17.90
C LEU A 86 4.17 -7.60 -16.41
N MET A 87 2.92 -7.64 -15.94
CA MET A 87 2.62 -7.95 -14.53
C MET A 87 3.11 -9.34 -14.17
N GLN A 88 2.88 -10.34 -15.03
CA GLN A 88 3.39 -11.68 -14.83
C GLN A 88 4.92 -11.73 -14.75
N THR A 89 5.62 -10.99 -15.61
CA THR A 89 7.09 -10.92 -15.60
C THR A 89 7.59 -10.27 -14.31
N MET A 90 6.96 -9.17 -13.88
CA MET A 90 7.30 -8.50 -12.63
C MET A 90 7.11 -9.42 -11.43
N ASP A 91 6.01 -10.17 -11.38
CA ASP A 91 5.71 -11.10 -10.30
C ASP A 91 6.70 -12.26 -10.26
N GLN A 92 7.06 -12.84 -11.42
CA GLN A 92 8.06 -13.90 -11.50
C GLN A 92 9.42 -13.45 -10.97
N ILE A 93 9.86 -12.23 -11.32
CA ILE A 93 11.12 -11.68 -10.84
C ILE A 93 11.06 -11.44 -9.33
N ASN A 94 9.98 -10.84 -8.82
CA ASN A 94 9.77 -10.63 -7.39
C ASN A 94 9.67 -11.95 -6.60
N GLN A 95 9.12 -13.01 -7.19
CA GLN A 95 9.06 -14.32 -6.55
C GLN A 95 10.44 -14.98 -6.48
N ARG A 96 11.26 -14.84 -7.53
CA ARG A 96 12.59 -15.45 -7.62
C ARG A 96 13.64 -14.74 -6.78
N TRP A 97 13.62 -13.40 -6.75
CA TRP A 97 14.69 -12.60 -6.15
C TRP A 97 14.29 -11.92 -4.83
N GLY A 98 13.02 -12.07 -4.42
CA GLY A 98 12.48 -11.53 -3.19
C GLY A 98 11.50 -10.38 -3.44
N LYS A 99 10.56 -10.23 -2.50
CA LYS A 99 9.52 -9.18 -2.58
C LYS A 99 10.17 -7.80 -2.68
N ASN A 100 9.57 -6.94 -3.52
CA ASN A 100 10.04 -5.58 -3.79
C ASN A 100 11.39 -5.47 -4.53
N THR A 101 11.85 -6.55 -5.19
CA THR A 101 13.02 -6.48 -6.09
C THR A 101 12.72 -5.56 -7.28
N LEU A 102 11.60 -5.79 -7.95
CA LEU A 102 11.02 -4.87 -8.91
C LEU A 102 9.84 -4.16 -8.28
N LYS A 103 9.88 -2.83 -8.37
CA LYS A 103 8.83 -1.94 -7.90
C LYS A 103 8.73 -0.73 -8.83
N PRO A 104 7.56 -0.08 -8.89
CA PRO A 104 7.42 1.17 -9.63
C PRO A 104 8.47 2.19 -9.20
N ALA A 105 9.09 2.89 -10.16
CA ALA A 105 10.19 3.83 -9.91
C ALA A 105 9.85 4.95 -8.91
N ARG A 106 8.57 5.26 -8.74
CA ARG A 106 8.09 6.27 -7.78
C ARG A 106 8.24 5.82 -6.31
N VAL A 107 8.49 4.54 -6.06
CA VAL A 107 8.72 4.00 -4.72
C VAL A 107 10.22 4.08 -4.40
N PRO A 108 10.63 4.78 -3.33
CA PRO A 108 12.04 4.88 -2.97
C PRO A 108 12.63 3.51 -2.66
N VAL A 109 13.96 3.37 -2.85
CA VAL A 109 14.68 2.13 -2.55
C VAL A 109 14.49 1.78 -1.06
N THR A 110 14.67 2.76 -0.19
CA THR A 110 14.49 2.65 1.26
C THR A 110 13.44 3.67 1.71
N PRO A 111 12.17 3.27 1.88
CA PRO A 111 11.12 4.17 2.33
C PRO A 111 11.30 4.55 3.80
N GLU A 112 11.22 5.85 4.10
CA GLU A 112 11.28 6.38 5.47
C GLU A 112 10.06 5.99 6.32
N TRP A 113 8.93 5.75 5.67
CA TRP A 113 7.67 5.28 6.27
C TRP A 113 7.65 3.77 6.56
N GLY A 114 8.82 3.12 6.56
CA GLY A 114 8.97 1.74 7.00
C GLY A 114 8.67 1.55 8.49
N MET A 115 8.58 0.29 8.92
CA MET A 115 8.30 -0.05 10.32
C MET A 115 9.39 0.51 11.26
N GLN A 116 9.02 1.51 12.06
CA GLN A 116 9.87 2.08 13.11
C GLN A 116 9.93 1.12 14.31
N ARG A 117 11.04 0.37 14.41
CA ARG A 117 11.25 -0.65 15.45
C ARG A 117 12.01 -0.15 16.70
N GLN A 118 12.25 1.15 16.79
CA GLN A 118 13.09 1.74 17.84
C GLN A 118 12.51 1.61 19.27
N LEU A 119 11.20 1.39 19.38
CA LEU A 119 10.49 1.23 20.66
C LEU A 119 10.04 -0.21 20.90
N LEU A 120 10.63 -1.21 20.22
CA LEU A 120 10.34 -2.61 20.50
C LEU A 120 10.81 -2.97 21.91
N SER A 121 9.90 -3.53 22.70
CA SER A 121 10.30 -4.24 23.91
C SER A 121 11.16 -5.45 23.54
N PRO A 122 12.08 -5.88 24.43
CA PRO A 122 12.87 -7.08 24.19
C PRO A 122 11.96 -8.29 23.98
N CYS A 123 12.34 -9.17 23.05
CA CYS A 123 11.57 -10.35 22.69
C CYS A 123 11.77 -11.47 23.72
N TYR A 124 11.36 -11.29 24.96
CA TYR A 124 11.66 -12.21 26.07
C TYR A 124 11.26 -13.68 25.82
N THR A 125 10.21 -13.92 25.01
CA THR A 125 9.68 -15.27 24.78
C THR A 125 10.23 -15.95 23.52
N THR A 126 10.86 -15.21 22.61
CA THR A 126 11.33 -15.71 21.31
C THR A 126 12.82 -15.46 21.06
N ARG A 127 13.36 -14.49 21.80
CA ARG A 127 14.72 -13.96 21.95
C ARG A 127 15.55 -14.48 23.13
N LEU A 128 16.29 -15.59 23.06
CA LEU A 128 17.10 -16.04 24.22
C LEU A 128 18.16 -14.99 24.64
N ASP A 129 18.73 -14.28 23.68
CA ASP A 129 19.70 -13.18 23.87
C ASP A 129 19.09 -11.89 24.47
N GLN A 130 17.76 -11.84 24.61
CA GLN A 130 17.03 -10.72 25.21
C GLN A 130 16.39 -11.04 26.55
N LEU A 131 16.62 -12.24 27.07
CA LEU A 131 16.26 -12.58 28.43
C LEU A 131 17.06 -11.71 29.41
N TRP A 132 16.44 -11.41 30.55
CA TRP A 132 17.15 -10.75 31.63
C TRP A 132 18.28 -11.63 32.15
N THR A 133 19.49 -11.09 32.15
CA THR A 133 20.66 -11.78 32.70
C THR A 133 20.85 -11.34 34.14
N VAL A 134 20.69 -12.27 35.08
CA VAL A 134 20.98 -12.03 36.49
C VAL A 134 22.33 -12.66 36.81
N ARG A 135 23.24 -11.90 37.43
CA ARG A 135 24.52 -12.41 37.90
C ARG A 135 24.41 -12.72 39.39
N ALA A 136 24.65 -13.97 39.78
CA ALA A 136 24.82 -14.33 41.18
C ALA A 136 26.24 -13.93 41.62
N GLY A 137 26.32 -13.04 42.62
CA GLY A 137 27.58 -12.68 43.28
C GLY A 137 28.16 -13.87 44.04
N ARG A 138 29.48 -13.97 44.04
CA ARG A 138 30.26 -14.99 44.75
C ARG A 138 30.20 -14.80 46.25
#